data_AF-A0A7K5A747-F1
#
_entry.id   AF-A0A7K5A747-F1
#
_cell.length_a   1.000
_cell.length_b   1.000
_cell.length_c   1.000
_cell.angle_alpha   90.00
_cell.angle_beta   90.00
_cell.angle_gamma   90.00
#
_symmetry.space_group_name_H-M   'P 1'
#
loop_
_entity.id
_entity.type
_entity.pdbx_description
1 polymer ?
#
loop_
_entity_poly.entity_id
_entity_poly.type
_entity_poly.pdbx_seq_one_letter_code
_entity_poly.pdbx_strand_id
1 'polypeptide(L)'
;VLRSLGIPTRVITNFNSAHDSNVNLSIDKYVDTSGKTLHLTEDSVWNFHVWNESWFIRRDLGSFYDGWQVLDATPQERSKGIYRCGPASTRAIKEGDVNLDYDSSFVFAAVNADYVTWIHYSKKKKKKIYSDTRKIGKFISTKAVGTNSRVDVTVNYKYPEVKGISFKIPYSQYKNSLMDDRKILVTAL
;
A
#
# COMPACT_ATOMS: atom_id res chain seq x y z
N VAL A 1 -18.62 -18.04 2.49
CA VAL A 1 -17.73 -19.23 2.38
C VAL A 1 -16.78 -19.34 3.57
N LEU A 2 -15.82 -18.45 3.79
CA LEU A 2 -14.79 -18.63 4.84
C LEU A 2 -15.35 -18.87 6.25
N ARG A 3 -16.33 -18.06 6.69
CA ARG A 3 -17.00 -18.27 7.99
C ARG A 3 -17.70 -19.62 8.14
N SER A 4 -18.31 -20.15 7.08
CA SER A 4 -18.99 -21.45 7.14
C SER A 4 -18.01 -22.62 7.19
N LEU A 5 -16.75 -22.38 6.79
CA LEU A 5 -15.65 -23.35 6.93
C LEU A 5 -14.90 -23.20 8.28
N GLY A 6 -15.40 -22.35 9.19
CA GLY A 6 -14.79 -22.14 10.51
C GLY A 6 -13.59 -21.19 10.52
N ILE A 7 -13.32 -20.47 9.42
CA ILE A 7 -12.26 -19.47 9.37
C ILE A 7 -12.84 -18.13 9.83
N PRO A 8 -12.32 -17.51 10.91
CA PRO A 8 -12.78 -16.19 11.33
C PRO A 8 -12.43 -15.16 10.26
N THR A 9 -13.45 -14.50 9.70
CA THR A 9 -13.28 -13.56 8.59
C THR A 9 -14.12 -12.31 8.80
N ARG A 10 -13.60 -11.14 8.40
CA ARG A 10 -14.33 -9.87 8.33
C ARG A 10 -14.14 -9.20 6.98
N VAL A 11 -15.01 -8.23 6.70
CA VAL A 11 -14.96 -7.40 5.49
C VAL A 11 -14.24 -6.10 5.83
N ILE A 12 -13.36 -5.65 4.94
CA ILE A 12 -12.62 -4.39 5.04
C ILE A 12 -12.99 -3.52 3.85
N THR A 13 -13.22 -2.24 4.12
CA THR A 13 -13.39 -1.20 3.08
C THR A 13 -12.24 -0.22 3.17
N ASN A 14 -11.54 0.00 2.06
CA ASN A 14 -10.47 0.99 1.91
C ASN A 14 -10.95 2.13 1.01
N PHE A 15 -10.92 3.38 1.48
CA PHE A 15 -11.27 4.54 0.68
C PHE A 15 -10.04 5.11 -0.03
N ASN A 16 -10.23 5.68 -1.23
CA ASN A 16 -9.13 6.04 -2.13
C ASN A 16 -8.16 4.87 -2.32
N SER A 17 -8.69 3.71 -2.71
CA SER A 17 -7.87 2.52 -2.91
C SER A 17 -7.12 2.63 -4.23
N ALA A 18 -5.81 2.52 -4.17
CA ALA A 18 -4.98 2.51 -5.36
C ALA A 18 -5.05 1.16 -6.08
N HIS A 19 -4.98 1.20 -7.40
CA HIS A 19 -4.71 0.06 -8.25
C HIS A 19 -3.45 0.40 -9.06
N ASP A 20 -2.31 -0.08 -8.59
CA ASP A 20 -0.99 0.13 -9.19
C ASP A 20 -0.67 -1.05 -10.14
N SER A 21 -0.67 -0.76 -11.44
CA SER A 21 -0.51 -1.77 -12.50
C SER A 21 0.95 -2.13 -12.78
N ASN A 22 1.90 -1.32 -12.30
CA ASN A 22 3.32 -1.46 -12.66
C ASN A 22 4.24 -1.67 -11.43
N VAL A 23 3.65 -1.75 -10.23
CA VAL A 23 4.30 -2.12 -8.97
C VAL A 23 5.43 -1.13 -8.58
N ASN A 24 5.22 0.17 -8.84
CA ASN A 24 6.18 1.22 -8.50
C ASN A 24 5.76 2.07 -7.29
N LEU A 25 4.63 1.74 -6.63
CA LEU A 25 4.06 2.46 -5.50
C LEU A 25 3.64 3.90 -5.82
N SER A 26 3.33 4.19 -7.08
CA SER A 26 2.90 5.51 -7.56
C SER A 26 1.73 5.37 -8.53
N ILE A 27 0.63 6.04 -8.21
CA ILE A 27 -0.51 6.20 -9.12
C ILE A 27 -0.32 7.45 -9.95
N ASP A 28 -0.07 7.27 -11.24
CA ASP A 28 0.21 8.35 -12.16
C ASP A 28 -1.06 8.85 -12.88
N LYS A 29 -1.50 10.07 -12.59
CA LYS A 29 -2.52 10.75 -13.40
C LYS A 29 -1.87 11.62 -14.46
N TYR A 30 -2.23 11.42 -15.72
CA TYR A 30 -1.77 12.24 -16.83
C TYR A 30 -2.85 13.25 -17.25
N VAL A 31 -2.45 14.51 -17.44
CA VAL A 31 -3.31 15.58 -17.98
C VAL A 31 -2.59 16.31 -19.11
N ASP A 32 -3.33 16.83 -20.10
CA ASP A 32 -2.77 17.71 -21.12
C ASP A 32 -2.71 19.17 -20.66
N THR A 33 -2.22 20.06 -21.53
CA THR A 33 -2.09 21.50 -21.25
C THR A 33 -3.42 22.22 -21.08
N SER A 34 -4.54 21.62 -21.49
CA SER A 34 -5.90 22.16 -21.25
C SER A 34 -6.51 21.66 -19.93
N GLY A 35 -5.84 20.74 -19.23
CA GLY A 35 -6.33 20.11 -18.01
C GLY A 35 -7.19 18.87 -18.25
N LYS A 36 -7.32 18.40 -19.51
CA LYS A 36 -8.05 17.16 -19.82
C LYS A 36 -7.21 15.95 -19.39
N THR A 37 -7.84 15.00 -18.71
CA THR A 37 -7.21 13.72 -18.32
C THR A 37 -6.90 12.88 -19.57
N LEU A 38 -5.69 12.32 -19.60
CA LEU A 38 -5.23 11.41 -20.63
C LEU A 38 -5.13 9.98 -20.06
N HIS A 39 -5.63 9.00 -20.80
CA HIS A 39 -5.59 7.58 -20.42
C HIS A 39 -4.28 6.93 -20.91
N LEU A 40 -3.15 7.33 -20.30
CA LEU A 40 -1.81 6.84 -20.64
C LEU A 40 -1.27 5.77 -19.68
N THR A 41 -2.03 5.41 -18.65
CA THR A 41 -1.73 4.34 -17.69
C THR A 41 -3.01 3.59 -17.35
N GLU A 42 -2.86 2.37 -16.85
CA GLU A 42 -3.94 1.55 -16.28
C GLU A 42 -4.12 1.81 -14.78
N ASP A 43 -3.24 2.62 -14.18
CA ASP A 43 -3.35 3.00 -12.77
C ASP A 43 -4.66 3.73 -12.48
N SER A 44 -5.27 3.42 -11.35
CA SER A 44 -6.50 4.07 -10.94
C SER A 44 -6.60 4.23 -9.43
N VAL A 45 -7.45 5.16 -9.01
CA VAL A 45 -7.85 5.32 -7.61
C VAL A 45 -9.35 5.09 -7.53
N TRP A 46 -9.75 4.02 -6.87
CA TRP A 46 -11.16 3.73 -6.64
C TRP A 46 -11.65 4.54 -5.45
N ASN A 47 -12.88 5.07 -5.55
CA ASN A 47 -13.50 5.81 -4.46
C ASN A 47 -13.48 4.99 -3.15
N PHE A 48 -13.78 3.69 -3.28
CA PHE A 48 -13.49 2.69 -2.28
C PHE A 48 -13.27 1.33 -2.96
N HIS A 49 -12.56 0.45 -2.27
CA HIS A 49 -12.43 -0.97 -2.62
C HIS A 49 -12.66 -1.83 -1.38
N VAL A 50 -13.13 -3.05 -1.57
CA VAL A 50 -13.52 -3.96 -0.50
C VAL A 50 -12.79 -5.29 -0.66
N TRP A 51 -12.20 -5.78 0.43
CA TRP A 51 -11.62 -7.12 0.51
C TRP A 51 -12.00 -7.82 1.82
N ASN A 52 -11.46 -9.01 2.04
CA ASN A 52 -11.64 -9.78 3.26
C ASN A 52 -10.36 -9.85 4.08
N GLU A 53 -10.51 -9.92 5.40
CA GLU A 53 -9.44 -10.34 6.30
C GLU A 53 -9.84 -11.65 6.96
N SER A 54 -8.95 -12.63 6.97
CA SER A 54 -9.12 -13.90 7.68
C SER A 54 -8.05 -14.08 8.74
N TRP A 55 -8.42 -14.66 9.88
CA TRP A 55 -7.52 -14.83 11.02
C TRP A 55 -6.91 -16.23 11.03
N PHE A 56 -5.59 -16.31 10.88
CA PHE A 56 -4.83 -17.54 11.06
C PHE A 56 -3.33 -17.25 11.24
N ILE A 57 -2.56 -18.28 11.57
CA ILE A 57 -1.10 -18.21 11.74
C ILE A 57 -0.37 -18.36 10.41
N ARG A 58 0.79 -17.72 10.27
CA ARG A 58 1.67 -17.77 9.10
C ARG A 58 2.96 -18.51 9.45
N ARG A 59 2.87 -19.84 9.57
CA ARG A 59 4.03 -20.70 9.87
C ARG A 59 5.18 -20.54 8.87
N ASP A 60 4.83 -20.16 7.65
CA ASP A 60 5.74 -19.88 6.54
C ASP A 60 6.51 -18.55 6.69
N LEU A 61 5.98 -17.57 7.43
CA LEU A 61 6.62 -16.27 7.66
C LEU A 61 7.14 -16.08 9.10
N GLY A 62 6.62 -16.84 10.06
CA GLY A 62 6.91 -16.72 11.48
C GLY A 62 5.81 -15.99 12.27
N SER A 63 5.84 -16.15 13.59
CA SER A 63 4.76 -15.71 14.50
C SER A 63 4.53 -14.20 14.53
N PHE A 64 5.52 -13.40 14.12
CA PHE A 64 5.34 -11.97 13.94
C PHE A 64 4.27 -11.66 12.89
N TYR A 65 4.03 -12.51 11.89
CA TYR A 65 3.07 -12.24 10.81
C TYR A 65 1.71 -12.94 10.99
N ASP A 66 1.50 -13.60 12.14
CA ASP A 66 0.22 -14.20 12.53
C ASP A 66 -0.90 -13.15 12.67
N GLY A 67 -2.16 -13.59 12.57
CA GLY A 67 -3.34 -12.78 12.82
C GLY A 67 -4.14 -12.53 11.55
N TRP A 68 -4.56 -11.28 11.31
CA TRP A 68 -5.37 -10.93 10.14
C TRP A 68 -4.56 -10.95 8.84
N GLN A 69 -5.08 -11.69 7.87
CA GLN A 69 -4.52 -11.87 6.53
C GLN A 69 -5.50 -11.35 5.48
N VAL A 70 -5.04 -10.46 4.61
CA VAL A 70 -5.81 -9.91 3.49
C VAL A 70 -6.04 -11.00 2.44
N LEU A 71 -7.27 -11.14 2.01
CA LEU A 71 -7.73 -11.98 0.91
C LEU A 71 -8.62 -11.13 0.02
N ASP A 72 -8.23 -10.96 -1.23
CA ASP A 72 -9.01 -10.19 -2.20
C ASP A 72 -9.39 -11.06 -3.40
N ALA A 73 -10.69 -11.25 -3.55
CA ALA A 73 -11.28 -12.06 -4.61
C ALA A 73 -11.67 -11.22 -5.84
N THR A 74 -11.57 -9.88 -5.76
CA THR A 74 -11.80 -9.02 -6.91
C THR A 74 -10.68 -9.23 -7.92
N PRO A 75 -10.99 -9.57 -9.19
CA PRO A 75 -9.99 -9.90 -10.19
C PRO A 75 -9.30 -8.63 -10.72
N GLN A 76 -8.40 -8.07 -9.91
CA GLN A 76 -7.60 -6.90 -10.24
C GLN A 76 -6.32 -7.33 -10.96
N GLU A 77 -5.40 -7.95 -10.22
CA GLU A 77 -4.11 -8.40 -10.74
C GLU A 77 -4.00 -9.92 -10.80
N ARG A 78 -3.16 -10.42 -11.71
CA ARG A 78 -2.90 -11.86 -11.87
C ARG A 78 -1.70 -12.28 -11.03
N SER A 79 -1.92 -13.11 -10.02
CA SER A 79 -0.86 -13.74 -9.24
C SER A 79 -0.53 -15.14 -9.77
N LYS A 80 0.67 -15.27 -10.36
CA LYS A 80 1.12 -16.47 -11.11
C LYS A 80 0.14 -16.87 -12.23
N GLY A 81 -0.34 -15.88 -12.99
CA GLY A 81 -1.17 -16.07 -14.19
C GLY A 81 -2.68 -16.25 -13.93
N ILE A 82 -3.12 -16.26 -12.68
CA ILE A 82 -4.53 -16.44 -12.28
C ILE A 82 -4.96 -15.25 -11.42
N TYR A 83 -6.21 -14.79 -11.56
CA TYR A 83 -6.77 -13.75 -10.69
C TYR A 83 -7.00 -14.26 -9.28
N ARG A 84 -6.14 -13.84 -8.36
CA ARG A 84 -6.18 -14.11 -6.93
C ARG A 84 -5.26 -13.13 -6.22
N CYS A 85 -5.57 -12.82 -4.97
CA CYS A 85 -4.71 -12.00 -4.13
C CYS A 85 -4.73 -12.49 -2.68
N GLY A 86 -3.54 -12.68 -2.12
CA GLY A 86 -3.31 -13.09 -0.74
C GLY A 86 -3.20 -14.61 -0.55
N PRO A 87 -3.02 -15.07 0.70
CA PRO A 87 -3.08 -14.28 1.93
C PRO A 87 -1.86 -13.37 2.18
N ALA A 88 -2.11 -12.06 2.36
CA ALA A 88 -1.07 -11.08 2.73
C ALA A 88 -1.20 -10.69 4.20
N SER A 89 -0.12 -10.75 4.98
CA SER A 89 -0.18 -10.41 6.42
C SER A 89 -0.39 -8.92 6.60
N THR A 90 -1.43 -8.51 7.33
CA THR A 90 -1.65 -7.09 7.66
C THR A 90 -0.46 -6.44 8.37
N ARG A 91 0.30 -7.22 9.14
CA ARG A 91 1.55 -6.76 9.77
C ARG A 91 2.67 -6.55 8.75
N ALA A 92 2.84 -7.46 7.78
CA ALA A 92 3.79 -7.25 6.69
C ALA A 92 3.45 -6.00 5.88
N ILE A 93 2.16 -5.76 5.60
CA ILE A 93 1.71 -4.52 4.94
C ILE A 93 2.06 -3.29 5.78
N LYS A 94 1.83 -3.33 7.09
CA LYS A 94 2.14 -2.22 7.98
C LYS A 94 3.62 -1.89 8.05
N GLU A 95 4.48 -2.91 8.13
CA GLU A 95 5.93 -2.72 8.22
C GLU A 95 6.58 -2.47 6.85
N GLY A 96 5.86 -2.65 5.75
CA GLY A 96 6.40 -2.48 4.40
C GLY A 96 7.20 -3.68 3.89
N ASP A 97 7.00 -4.87 4.47
CA ASP A 97 7.65 -6.12 4.06
C ASP A 97 7.01 -6.70 2.78
N VAL A 98 7.04 -5.92 1.70
CA VAL A 98 6.32 -6.19 0.43
C VAL A 98 6.84 -7.38 -0.36
N ASN A 99 8.03 -7.88 -0.01
CA ASN A 99 8.64 -9.04 -0.64
C ASN A 99 8.09 -10.38 -0.09
N LEU A 100 7.31 -10.35 0.99
CA LEU A 100 6.76 -11.56 1.59
C LEU A 100 5.52 -12.04 0.83
N ASP A 101 5.41 -13.35 0.68
CA ASP A 101 4.23 -13.96 0.10
C ASP A 101 2.98 -13.72 0.96
N TYR A 102 1.77 -13.58 0.40
CA TYR A 102 1.45 -13.52 -1.03
C TYR A 102 0.97 -12.13 -1.40
N ASP A 103 1.39 -11.63 -2.57
CA ASP A 103 0.88 -10.40 -3.18
C ASP A 103 0.96 -9.14 -2.28
N SER A 104 1.91 -9.13 -1.34
CA SER A 104 2.04 -8.06 -0.33
C SER A 104 2.33 -6.71 -0.97
N SER A 105 3.11 -6.67 -2.07
CA SER A 105 3.38 -5.44 -2.83
C SER A 105 2.11 -4.80 -3.39
N PHE A 106 1.20 -5.60 -3.95
CA PHE A 106 -0.08 -5.13 -4.49
C PHE A 106 -0.97 -4.56 -3.39
N VAL A 107 -1.12 -5.30 -2.28
CA VAL A 107 -1.94 -4.86 -1.14
C VAL A 107 -1.34 -3.60 -0.50
N PHE A 108 -0.01 -3.50 -0.42
CA PHE A 108 0.68 -2.32 0.09
C PHE A 108 0.43 -1.10 -0.79
N ALA A 109 0.56 -1.24 -2.12
CA ALA A 109 0.25 -0.17 -3.06
C ALA A 109 -1.19 0.33 -2.87
N ALA A 110 -2.16 -0.58 -2.72
CA ALA A 110 -3.57 -0.23 -2.54
C ALA A 110 -3.86 0.71 -1.36
N VAL A 111 -3.02 0.67 -0.30
CA VAL A 111 -3.18 1.49 0.91
C VAL A 111 -2.13 2.60 1.06
N ASN A 112 -1.04 2.58 0.28
CA ASN A 112 0.11 3.45 0.52
C ASN A 112 0.78 4.04 -0.72
N ALA A 113 0.27 3.77 -1.93
CA ALA A 113 0.86 4.38 -3.13
C ALA A 113 0.78 5.92 -3.09
N ASP A 114 1.82 6.56 -3.63
CA ASP A 114 1.83 8.00 -3.85
C ASP A 114 0.88 8.36 -4.99
N TYR A 115 0.18 9.48 -4.88
CA TYR A 115 -0.61 9.99 -6.00
C TYR A 115 0.14 11.11 -6.72
N VAL A 116 0.51 10.89 -7.98
CA VAL A 116 1.31 11.85 -8.75
C VAL A 116 0.50 12.33 -9.96
N THR A 117 0.48 13.64 -10.20
CA THR A 117 -0.09 14.19 -11.43
C THR A 117 1.00 14.74 -12.33
N TRP A 118 0.97 14.31 -13.59
CA TRP A 118 1.89 14.69 -14.65
C TRP A 118 1.15 15.50 -15.70
N ILE A 119 1.72 16.64 -16.09
CA ILE A 119 1.32 17.31 -17.32
C ILE A 119 2.12 16.67 -18.48
N HIS A 120 1.40 16.21 -19.50
CA HIS A 120 1.98 15.60 -20.69
C HIS A 120 1.89 16.60 -21.85
N TYR A 121 3.03 17.14 -22.27
CA TYR A 121 3.11 18.00 -23.44
C TYR A 121 3.09 17.15 -24.73
N SER A 122 2.78 17.75 -25.88
CA SER A 122 2.94 17.04 -27.15
C SER A 122 4.42 16.71 -27.38
N LYS A 123 4.70 15.49 -27.85
CA LYS A 123 6.03 14.92 -28.14
C LYS A 123 6.93 14.65 -26.90
N LYS A 124 6.55 13.62 -26.13
CA LYS A 124 7.37 12.88 -25.13
C LYS A 124 7.84 13.63 -23.87
N LYS A 125 7.60 14.93 -23.74
CA LYS A 125 7.95 15.67 -22.52
C LYS A 125 6.80 15.59 -21.51
N LYS A 126 7.06 14.99 -20.35
CA LYS A 126 6.17 15.06 -19.17
C LYS A 126 6.82 15.85 -18.04
N LYS A 127 6.02 16.53 -17.22
CA LYS A 127 6.49 17.24 -16.02
C LYS A 127 5.57 16.91 -14.85
N LYS A 128 6.15 16.57 -13.70
CA LYS A 128 5.41 16.40 -12.44
C LYS A 128 4.90 17.77 -11.99
N ILE A 129 3.59 17.88 -11.79
CA ILE A 129 2.95 19.14 -11.36
C ILE A 129 2.36 19.04 -9.95
N TYR A 130 2.10 17.82 -9.47
CA TYR A 130 1.54 17.59 -8.15
C TYR A 130 1.94 16.20 -7.62
N SER A 131 2.03 16.09 -6.30
CA SER A 131 2.25 14.85 -5.56
C SER A 131 1.45 14.92 -4.26
N ASP A 132 0.78 13.84 -3.91
CA ASP A 132 0.18 13.65 -2.59
C ASP A 132 0.47 12.25 -2.09
N THR A 133 1.39 12.17 -1.14
CA THR A 133 1.82 10.92 -0.49
C THR A 133 0.80 10.43 0.54
N ARG A 134 -0.27 11.19 0.77
CA ARG A 134 -1.26 10.92 1.81
C ARG A 134 -2.64 10.77 1.23
N LYS A 135 -2.83 10.68 -0.08
CA LYS A 135 -4.16 10.59 -0.69
C LYS A 135 -4.78 9.20 -0.53
N ILE A 136 -3.95 8.17 -0.74
CA ILE A 136 -4.35 6.77 -0.83
C ILE A 136 -4.53 6.16 0.56
N GLY A 137 -5.40 5.15 0.65
CA GLY A 137 -5.55 4.36 1.86
C GLY A 137 -6.17 5.13 3.02
N LYS A 138 -7.44 5.50 2.90
CA LYS A 138 -8.16 6.30 3.90
C LYS A 138 -9.28 5.53 4.55
N PHE A 139 -9.50 5.85 5.83
CA PHE A 139 -10.61 5.36 6.63
C PHE A 139 -10.84 3.86 6.44
N ILE A 140 -9.77 3.07 6.51
CA ILE A 140 -9.85 1.62 6.32
C ILE A 140 -10.77 1.10 7.41
N SER A 141 -11.90 0.53 7.03
CA SER A 141 -13.04 0.35 7.91
C SER A 141 -13.52 -1.08 7.95
N THR A 142 -13.98 -1.50 9.11
CA THR A 142 -14.71 -2.76 9.29
C THR A 142 -15.89 -2.56 10.23
N LYS A 143 -16.83 -3.51 10.23
CA LYS A 143 -17.97 -3.50 11.16
C LYS A 143 -17.50 -3.86 12.57
N ALA A 144 -18.01 -3.15 13.58
CA ALA A 144 -17.80 -3.47 14.98
C ALA A 144 -18.36 -4.86 15.36
N VAL A 145 -17.72 -5.47 16.37
CA VAL A 145 -18.25 -6.68 17.01
C VAL A 145 -19.49 -6.30 17.82
N GLY A 146 -20.58 -7.06 17.66
CA GLY A 146 -21.83 -6.85 18.40
C GLY A 146 -22.70 -5.67 17.96
N THR A 147 -22.19 -4.70 17.19
CA THR A 147 -22.97 -3.52 16.75
C THR A 147 -22.76 -3.18 15.28
N ASN A 148 -23.57 -2.28 14.71
CA ASN A 148 -23.42 -1.81 13.32
C ASN A 148 -22.48 -0.60 13.18
N SER A 149 -21.77 -0.23 14.25
CA SER A 149 -20.83 0.89 14.23
C SER A 149 -19.61 0.59 13.35
N ARG A 150 -19.01 1.65 12.79
CA ARG A 150 -17.75 1.58 12.05
C ARG A 150 -16.58 1.51 13.02
N VAL A 151 -15.65 0.59 12.76
CA VAL A 151 -14.32 0.56 13.39
C VAL A 151 -13.30 0.96 12.35
N ASP A 152 -12.53 2.01 12.66
CA ASP A 152 -11.39 2.42 11.85
C ASP A 152 -10.17 1.55 12.19
N VAL A 153 -9.65 0.85 11.19
CA VAL A 153 -8.48 -0.04 11.29
C VAL A 153 -7.31 0.46 10.45
N THR A 154 -7.31 1.73 10.02
CA THR A 154 -6.23 2.30 9.18
C THR A 154 -4.85 2.11 9.83
N VAL A 155 -4.76 2.26 11.16
CA VAL A 155 -3.52 2.08 11.94
C VAL A 155 -2.96 0.65 11.93
N ASN A 156 -3.74 -0.33 11.48
CA ASN A 156 -3.29 -1.71 11.33
C ASN A 156 -2.63 -1.96 9.97
N TYR A 157 -2.83 -1.07 8.99
CA TYR A 157 -2.28 -1.19 7.64
C TYR A 157 -1.11 -0.25 7.39
N LYS A 158 -1.06 0.88 8.08
CA LYS A 158 0.02 1.84 7.95
C LYS A 158 0.20 2.70 9.18
N TYR A 159 1.41 3.23 9.31
CA TYR A 159 1.72 4.24 10.32
C TYR A 159 1.04 5.58 10.01
N PRO A 160 0.84 6.45 11.01
CA PRO A 160 0.32 7.79 10.78
C PRO A 160 1.18 8.57 9.78
N GLU A 161 0.51 9.23 8.85
CA GLU A 161 1.15 10.08 7.85
C GLU A 161 1.89 11.25 8.52
N VAL A 162 3.21 11.33 8.36
CA VAL A 162 4.04 12.42 8.91
C VAL A 162 4.75 13.18 7.80
N LYS A 163 4.99 14.49 8.02
CA LYS A 163 5.74 15.33 7.06
C LYS A 163 7.25 15.03 7.05
N GLY A 164 7.74 14.34 8.07
CA GLY A 164 9.14 13.97 8.20
C GLY A 164 9.33 13.04 9.39
N ILE A 165 10.31 12.15 9.27
CA ILE A 165 10.72 11.26 10.35
C ILE A 165 12.02 11.83 10.92
N SER A 166 11.98 12.24 12.19
CA SER A 166 13.21 12.60 12.90
C SER A 166 13.87 11.32 13.38
N PHE A 167 15.01 10.96 12.80
CA PHE A 167 15.87 9.91 13.32
C PHE A 167 17.22 10.50 13.72
N LYS A 168 17.79 9.96 14.80
CA LYS A 168 19.15 10.28 15.25
C LYS A 168 19.99 9.03 15.05
N ILE A 169 21.02 9.14 14.23
CA ILE A 169 22.05 8.11 14.16
C ILE A 169 23.17 8.59 15.10
N PRO A 170 23.55 7.84 16.15
CA PRO A 170 24.70 8.15 16.97
C PRO A 170 25.99 8.07 16.15
N TYR A 171 26.94 9.00 16.35
CA TYR A 171 28.23 9.01 15.66
C TYR A 171 28.96 7.65 15.72
N SER A 172 28.86 6.96 16.85
CA SER A 172 29.46 5.63 17.05
C SER A 172 28.98 4.59 16.04
N GLN A 173 27.75 4.70 15.51
CA GLN A 173 27.19 3.74 14.56
C GLN A 173 27.66 3.98 13.11
N TYR A 174 28.05 5.21 12.74
CA TYR A 174 28.35 5.55 11.35
C TYR A 174 29.75 6.14 11.10
N LYS A 175 30.56 6.35 12.15
CA LYS A 175 31.91 6.95 12.02
C LYS A 175 32.81 6.26 10.99
N ASN A 176 32.66 4.95 10.82
CA ASN A 176 33.46 4.15 9.89
C ASN A 176 32.87 4.12 8.46
N SER A 177 31.71 4.73 8.26
CA SER A 177 30.98 4.81 7.00
C SER A 177 30.92 6.24 6.44
N LEU A 178 31.70 7.15 7.02
CA LEU A 178 31.85 8.52 6.54
C LEU A 178 32.70 8.53 5.27
N MET A 179 32.24 9.28 4.27
CA MET A 179 33.05 9.65 3.11
C MET A 179 34.10 10.71 3.52
N ASP A 180 35.10 10.96 2.67
CA ASP A 180 36.18 11.93 2.92
C ASP A 180 35.67 13.34 3.23
N ASP A 181 34.47 13.68 2.76
CA ASP A 181 33.81 14.96 3.03
C ASP A 181 33.00 14.98 4.36
N ARG A 182 33.14 13.95 5.19
CA ARG A 182 32.41 13.72 6.44
C ARG A 182 30.89 13.64 6.25
N LYS A 183 30.41 13.23 5.08
CA LYS A 183 29.01 12.87 4.87
C LYS A 183 28.81 11.37 4.95
N ILE A 184 27.60 10.97 5.35
CA ILE A 184 27.12 9.60 5.22
C ILE A 184 26.07 9.55 4.11
N LEU A 185 26.20 8.59 3.20
CA LEU A 185 25.14 8.24 2.28
C LEU A 185 24.11 7.42 3.05
N VAL A 186 22.91 7.97 3.24
CA VAL A 186 21.78 7.25 3.80
C VAL A 186 20.87 6.84 2.66
N THR A 187 20.80 5.55 2.38
CA THR A 187 19.83 4.99 1.45
C THR A 187 18.64 4.50 2.27
N ALA A 188 17.48 5.16 2.11
CA ALA A 188 16.23 4.56 2.55
C ALA A 188 15.87 3.49 1.51
N LEU A 189 15.83 2.23 1.93
CA LEU A 189 15.23 1.13 1.17
C LEU A 189 13.74 1.07 1.48
#